data_AF-A0A661CEC9-F1
#
_entry.id   AF-A0A661CEC9-F1
#
_cell.length_a   1.000
_cell.length_b   1.000
_cell.length_c   1.000
_cell.angle_alpha   90.00
_cell.angle_beta   90.00
_cell.angle_gamma   90.00
#
_symmetry.space_group_name_H-M   'P 1'
#
loop_
_entity.id
_entity.type
_entity.pdbx_description
1 polymer ?
#
loop_
_entity_poly.entity_id
_entity_poly.type
_entity_poly.pdbx_seq_one_letter_code
_entity_poly.pdbx_strand_id
1 'polypeptide(L)'
;MAIKLRFLLSLLFISGLVFWYLFATFDANKWHHKAAEINKWHHKAAEIGFIKTQFNLGLKYALGEGITQADSACPDNKYALTVNATPPTSRIRIMNIKPKYQPGICLKPGKYDINVTHQNYHRYRKWITLKDTDVSVEVILRQVTD
;
A
#
# COMPACT_ATOMS: atom_id res chain seq x y z
N MET A 1 12.47 -44.53 -52.44
CA MET A 1 11.50 -43.82 -51.57
C MET A 1 12.16 -43.62 -50.20
N ALA A 2 13.32 -42.94 -50.20
CA ALA A 2 13.40 -41.48 -50.10
C ALA A 2 12.92 -41.06 -48.70
N ILE A 3 13.82 -41.07 -47.72
CA ILE A 3 14.58 -39.87 -47.29
C ILE A 3 13.70 -38.80 -46.60
N LYS A 4 12.37 -38.79 -46.80
CA LYS A 4 11.43 -37.87 -46.16
C LYS A 4 11.16 -38.15 -44.68
N LEU A 5 11.39 -39.38 -44.19
CA LEU A 5 11.09 -39.73 -42.79
C LEU A 5 12.25 -39.51 -41.82
N ARG A 6 13.51 -39.47 -42.29
CA ARG A 6 14.68 -39.19 -41.44
C ARG A 6 14.92 -37.69 -41.19
N PHE A 7 14.33 -36.81 -42.01
CA PHE A 7 14.41 -35.36 -41.82
C PHE A 7 13.35 -34.82 -40.84
N LEU A 8 12.23 -35.51 -40.65
CA LEU A 8 11.16 -35.09 -39.72
C LEU A 8 11.45 -35.44 -38.25
N LEU A 9 12.28 -36.47 -38.01
CA LEU A 9 12.66 -36.89 -36.65
C LEU A 9 13.87 -36.15 -36.07
N SER A 10 14.70 -35.49 -36.87
CA SER A 10 15.81 -34.66 -36.37
C SER A 10 15.37 -33.25 -35.96
N LEU A 11 14.32 -32.71 -36.59
CA LEU A 11 13.78 -31.37 -36.29
C LEU A 11 13.07 -31.28 -34.93
N LEU A 12 12.53 -32.40 -34.41
CA LEU A 12 11.92 -32.46 -33.07
C LEU A 12 12.95 -32.59 -31.93
N PHE A 13 14.20 -32.94 -32.23
CA PHE A 13 15.28 -33.02 -31.24
C PHE A 13 16.05 -31.70 -31.10
N ILE A 14 16.19 -30.94 -32.19
CA ILE A 14 16.90 -29.65 -32.17
C ILE A 14 16.06 -28.57 -31.47
N SER A 15 14.73 -28.60 -31.53
CA SER A 15 13.88 -27.64 -30.81
C SER A 15 13.97 -27.80 -29.29
N GLY A 16 14.09 -29.03 -28.78
CA GLY A 16 14.26 -29.30 -27.36
C GLY A 16 15.61 -28.82 -26.82
N LEU A 17 16.69 -29.04 -27.57
CA LEU A 17 18.03 -28.56 -27.20
C LEU A 17 18.16 -27.04 -27.33
N VAL A 18 17.57 -26.42 -28.35
CA VAL A 18 17.53 -24.95 -28.46
C VAL A 18 16.69 -24.35 -27.33
N PHE A 19 15.56 -24.96 -26.96
CA PHE A 19 14.74 -24.51 -25.84
C PHE A 19 15.44 -24.70 -24.48
N TRP A 20 16.16 -25.81 -24.30
CA TRP A 20 16.99 -26.05 -23.11
C TRP A 20 18.16 -25.06 -23.02
N TYR A 21 18.79 -24.73 -24.15
CA TYR A 21 19.87 -23.74 -24.23
C TYR A 21 19.36 -22.29 -24.05
N LEU A 22 18.17 -21.96 -24.56
CA LEU A 22 17.53 -20.66 -24.36
C LEU A 22 17.02 -20.48 -22.91
N PHE A 23 16.58 -21.55 -22.25
CA PHE A 23 16.19 -21.54 -20.84
C PHE A 23 17.42 -21.52 -19.91
N ALA A 24 18.49 -22.23 -20.26
CA ALA A 24 19.75 -22.24 -19.50
C ALA A 24 20.51 -20.90 -19.57
N THR A 25 20.20 -20.05 -20.55
CA THR A 25 20.74 -18.69 -20.67
C THR A 25 19.78 -17.61 -20.13
N PHE A 26 18.55 -17.97 -19.73
CA PHE A 26 17.66 -17.09 -18.95
C PHE A 26 18.09 -17.11 -17.48
N ASP A 27 19.14 -16.35 -17.24
CA ASP A 27 19.97 -16.30 -16.06
C ASP A 27 19.20 -16.12 -14.73
N ALA A 28 19.22 -17.16 -13.89
CA ALA A 28 18.72 -17.13 -12.52
C ALA A 28 19.46 -16.11 -11.62
N ASN A 29 20.66 -15.63 -12.01
CA ASN A 29 21.39 -14.60 -11.25
C ASN A 29 20.75 -13.21 -11.30
N LYS A 30 19.85 -12.92 -12.25
CA LYS A 30 19.17 -11.62 -12.31
C LYS A 30 18.22 -11.38 -11.14
N TRP A 31 17.72 -12.45 -10.51
CA TRP A 31 16.79 -12.38 -9.38
C TRP A 31 17.49 -12.27 -8.03
N HIS A 32 18.72 -12.78 -7.92
CA HIS A 32 19.49 -12.75 -6.66
C HIS A 32 19.96 -11.33 -6.29
N HIS A 33 20.34 -10.49 -7.26
CA HIS A 33 20.72 -9.10 -6.99
C HIS A 33 19.55 -8.25 -6.49
N LYS A 34 18.35 -8.45 -7.04
CA LYS A 34 17.16 -7.71 -6.61
C LYS A 34 16.67 -8.12 -5.22
N ALA A 35 16.75 -9.41 -4.89
CA ALA A 35 16.45 -9.91 -3.54
C ALA A 35 17.42 -9.38 -2.48
N ALA A 36 18.72 -9.28 -2.80
CA ALA A 36 19.73 -8.73 -1.90
C ALA A 36 19.54 -7.22 -1.65
N GLU A 37 19.18 -6.44 -2.68
CA GLU A 37 18.82 -5.03 -2.50
C GLU A 37 17.56 -4.86 -1.63
N ILE A 38 16.54 -5.68 -1.86
CA ILE A 38 15.29 -5.67 -1.08
C ILE A 38 15.59 -5.91 0.41
N ASN A 39 16.40 -6.93 0.75
CA ASN A 39 16.79 -7.21 2.13
C ASN A 39 17.58 -6.06 2.77
N LYS A 40 18.46 -5.39 2.00
CA LYS A 40 19.24 -4.24 2.48
C LYS A 40 18.35 -3.06 2.88
N TRP A 41 17.27 -2.80 2.15
CA TRP A 41 16.32 -1.74 2.50
C TRP A 41 15.35 -2.17 3.60
N HIS A 42 14.96 -3.45 3.67
CA HIS A 42 14.12 -3.96 4.74
C HIS A 42 14.81 -3.92 6.10
N HIS A 43 16.08 -4.32 6.19
CA HIS A 43 16.85 -4.20 7.44
C HIS A 43 17.00 -2.75 7.87
N LYS A 44 17.32 -1.84 6.95
CA LYS A 44 17.38 -0.40 7.25
C LYS A 44 16.04 0.17 7.70
N ALA A 45 14.94 -0.22 7.06
CA ALA A 45 13.60 0.23 7.46
C ALA A 45 13.19 -0.32 8.83
N ALA A 46 13.53 -1.59 9.12
CA ALA A 46 13.32 -2.21 10.42
C ALA A 46 14.21 -1.58 11.51
N GLU A 47 15.47 -1.27 11.21
CA GLU A 47 16.39 -0.53 12.08
C GLU A 47 15.88 0.87 12.37
N ILE A 48 15.44 1.62 11.35
CA ILE A 48 14.84 2.95 11.54
C ILE A 48 13.57 2.86 12.39
N GLY A 49 12.73 1.84 12.17
CA GLY A 49 11.57 1.55 13.02
C GLY A 49 11.98 1.27 14.46
N PHE A 50 12.96 0.41 14.68
CA PHE A 50 13.46 0.04 16.01
C PHE A 50 14.14 1.23 16.73
N ILE A 51 14.94 2.02 16.03
CA ILE A 51 15.61 3.23 16.55
C ILE A 51 14.57 4.27 16.97
N LYS A 52 13.54 4.52 16.14
CA LYS A 52 12.42 5.39 16.51
C LYS A 52 11.75 4.89 17.78
N THR A 53 11.48 3.59 17.89
CA THR A 53 10.87 3.00 19.08
C THR A 53 11.74 3.15 20.33
N GLN A 54 13.02 2.82 20.26
CA GLN A 54 13.96 2.90 21.40
C GLN A 54 14.16 4.35 21.86
N PHE A 55 14.32 5.29 20.93
CA PHE A 55 14.47 6.71 21.25
C PHE A 55 13.20 7.29 21.87
N ASN A 56 12.03 6.90 21.33
CA ASN A 56 10.74 7.33 21.88
C ASN A 56 10.45 6.72 23.26
N LEU A 57 10.96 5.52 23.56
CA LEU A 57 10.91 4.98 24.93
C LEU A 57 11.78 5.79 25.89
N GLY A 58 13.00 6.14 25.50
CA GLY A 58 13.90 6.98 26.30
C GLY A 58 13.30 8.35 26.62
N LEU A 59 12.68 8.99 25.62
CA LEU A 59 11.96 10.25 25.80
C LEU A 59 10.72 10.11 26.70
N LYS A 60 9.97 9.00 26.60
CA LYS A 60 8.79 8.73 27.44
C LYS A 60 9.15 8.61 28.92
N TYR A 61 10.25 7.93 29.24
CA TYR A 61 10.71 7.84 30.63
C TYR A 61 11.25 9.18 31.15
N ALA A 62 11.86 10.00 30.29
CA ALA A 62 12.42 11.28 30.69
C ALA A 62 11.37 12.39 30.89
N LEU A 63 10.26 12.34 30.16
CA LEU A 63 9.24 13.41 30.15
C LEU A 63 7.99 13.08 30.98
N GLY A 64 7.81 11.85 31.47
CA GLY A 64 6.63 11.47 32.26
C GLY A 64 5.30 11.51 31.50
N GLU A 65 5.36 11.71 30.18
CA GLU A 65 4.19 11.80 29.31
C GLU A 65 3.83 10.42 28.75
N GLY A 66 2.58 10.02 28.96
CA GLY A 66 2.05 8.73 28.52
C GLY A 66 2.18 8.54 27.02
N ILE A 67 3.05 7.61 26.61
CA ILE A 67 3.03 6.78 25.40
C ILE A 67 2.28 7.31 24.15
N THR A 68 2.46 8.55 23.69
CA THR A 68 1.83 8.98 22.43
C THR A 68 2.57 8.41 21.21
N GLN A 69 1.79 7.97 20.23
CA GLN A 69 2.14 6.99 19.20
C GLN A 69 3.27 7.41 18.25
N ALA A 70 4.17 6.46 18.02
CA ALA A 70 5.12 6.45 16.92
C ALA A 70 4.74 5.42 15.83
N ASP A 71 3.48 4.99 15.82
CA ASP A 71 2.96 3.93 14.93
C ASP A 71 2.04 4.46 13.81
N SER A 72 2.08 5.76 13.53
CA SER A 72 1.39 6.31 12.36
C SER A 72 2.22 6.07 11.09
N ALA A 73 1.59 5.63 10.00
CA ALA A 73 2.27 5.44 8.71
C ALA A 73 2.86 6.75 8.13
N CYS A 74 2.43 7.90 8.67
CA CYS A 74 2.76 9.23 8.21
C CYS A 74 3.92 9.89 9.00
N PRO A 75 4.77 10.70 8.36
CA PRO A 75 5.82 11.48 9.02
C PRO A 75 5.26 12.74 9.73
N ASP A 76 6.05 13.29 10.65
CA ASP A 76 5.86 14.62 11.26
C ASP A 76 4.55 14.82 12.04
N ASN A 77 4.26 13.96 13.01
CA ASN A 77 3.05 14.01 13.85
C ASN A 77 1.77 14.16 13.02
N LYS A 78 1.70 13.40 11.92
CA LYS A 78 0.52 13.30 11.06
C LYS A 78 -0.03 11.90 11.15
N TYR A 79 -1.30 11.78 10.82
CA TYR A 79 -2.06 10.54 10.89
C TYR A 79 -2.75 10.29 9.57
N ALA A 80 -2.77 9.03 9.16
CA ALA A 80 -3.44 8.62 7.94
C ALA A 80 -4.96 8.63 8.16
N LEU A 81 -5.69 9.32 7.28
CA LEU A 81 -7.13 9.23 7.21
C LEU A 81 -7.54 8.42 5.98
N THR A 82 -8.28 7.34 6.23
CA THR A 82 -8.86 6.48 5.19
C THR A 82 -10.37 6.45 5.37
N VAL A 83 -11.09 6.59 4.26
CA VAL A 83 -12.54 6.51 4.19
C VAL A 83 -12.89 5.42 3.19
N ASN A 84 -13.50 4.35 3.68
CA ASN A 84 -13.99 3.23 2.90
C ASN A 84 -15.50 3.44 2.71
N ALA A 85 -15.91 3.70 1.47
CA ALA A 85 -17.30 3.96 1.16
C ALA A 85 -17.93 2.79 0.40
N THR A 86 -19.16 2.44 0.78
CA THR A 86 -20.00 1.46 0.09
C THR A 86 -21.24 2.21 -0.44
N PRO A 87 -21.45 2.28 -1.77
CA PRO A 87 -20.70 1.63 -2.86
C PRO A 87 -19.30 2.22 -3.11
N PRO A 88 -18.35 1.44 -3.69
CA PRO A 88 -16.95 1.85 -3.89
C PRO A 88 -16.78 2.97 -4.92
N THR A 89 -17.76 3.17 -5.80
CA THR A 89 -17.83 4.26 -6.78
C THR A 89 -18.16 5.62 -6.15
N SER A 90 -18.29 5.69 -4.82
CA SER A 90 -18.63 6.92 -4.10
C SER A 90 -17.51 7.96 -4.18
N ARG A 91 -17.90 9.21 -4.37
CA ARG A 91 -16.99 10.36 -4.34
C ARG A 91 -16.82 10.83 -2.90
N ILE A 92 -15.58 10.78 -2.42
CA ILE A 92 -15.19 11.23 -1.09
C ILE A 92 -14.46 12.58 -1.20
N ARG A 93 -14.86 13.54 -0.36
CA ARG A 93 -14.22 14.85 -0.24
C ARG A 93 -14.08 15.22 1.22
N ILE A 94 -12.95 15.82 1.58
CA ILE A 94 -12.76 16.49 2.87
C ILE A 94 -12.92 17.99 2.63
N MET A 95 -13.85 18.62 3.32
CA MET A 95 -14.28 20.00 3.00
C MET A 95 -13.30 21.07 3.47
N ASN A 96 -12.52 20.79 4.53
CA ASN A 96 -11.64 21.76 5.18
C ASN A 96 -10.15 21.56 4.89
N ILE A 97 -9.81 20.87 3.80
CA ILE A 97 -8.42 20.73 3.32
C ILE A 97 -8.30 21.22 1.89
N LYS A 98 -7.12 21.77 1.56
CA LYS A 98 -6.77 22.18 0.19
C LYS A 98 -6.48 20.99 -0.75
N PRO A 99 -5.63 20.02 -0.38
CA PRO A 99 -5.31 18.91 -1.27
C PRO A 99 -6.54 18.02 -1.50
N LYS A 100 -6.62 17.43 -2.69
CA LYS A 100 -7.64 16.43 -3.01
C LYS A 100 -7.43 15.21 -2.11
N TYR A 101 -8.52 14.71 -1.54
CA TYR A 101 -8.51 13.50 -0.72
C TYR A 101 -8.00 12.29 -1.52
N GLN A 102 -7.18 11.48 -0.87
CA GLN A 102 -6.73 10.17 -1.31
C GLN A 102 -6.78 9.22 -0.09
N PRO A 103 -7.07 7.92 -0.27
CA PRO A 103 -7.00 6.95 0.82
C PRO A 103 -5.63 6.96 1.49
N GLY A 104 -5.60 7.00 2.83
CA GLY A 104 -4.36 7.07 3.60
C GLY A 104 -3.69 8.45 3.60
N ILE A 105 -4.41 9.53 3.28
CA ILE A 105 -3.84 10.88 3.28
C ILE A 105 -3.32 11.26 4.68
N CYS A 106 -2.09 11.75 4.72
CA CYS A 106 -1.45 12.21 5.96
C CYS A 106 -1.94 13.60 6.34
N LEU A 107 -2.62 13.70 7.48
CA LEU A 107 -3.19 14.94 8.01
C LEU A 107 -2.71 15.19 9.43
N LYS A 108 -2.61 16.46 9.83
CA LYS A 108 -2.29 16.81 11.22
C LYS A 108 -3.44 16.44 12.16
N PRO A 109 -3.21 16.34 13.48
CA PRO A 109 -4.30 16.29 14.46
C PRO A 109 -5.30 17.42 14.21
N GLY A 110 -6.58 17.09 14.25
CA GLY A 110 -7.63 18.07 13.97
C GLY A 110 -8.98 17.45 13.68
N LYS A 111 -9.96 18.32 13.46
CA LYS A 111 -11.31 17.94 13.04
C LYS A 111 -11.43 18.09 11.53
N TYR A 112 -11.97 17.08 10.87
CA TYR A 112 -12.10 17.01 9.43
C TYR A 112 -13.55 16.71 9.05
N ASP A 113 -14.10 17.51 8.15
CA ASP A 113 -15.46 17.35 7.66
C ASP A 113 -15.45 16.51 6.38
N ILE A 114 -15.90 15.26 6.49
CA ILE A 114 -16.03 14.36 5.35
C ILE A 114 -17.40 14.49 4.71
N ASN A 115 -17.40 14.51 3.39
CA ASN A 115 -18.58 14.45 2.55
C ASN A 115 -18.43 13.29 1.57
N VAL A 116 -19.35 12.34 1.62
CA VAL A 116 -19.41 11.17 0.74
C VAL A 116 -20.70 11.24 -0.06
N THR A 117 -20.56 11.14 -1.38
CA THR A 117 -21.67 11.30 -2.32
C THR A 117 -21.65 10.20 -3.38
N HIS A 118 -22.83 9.73 -3.77
CA HIS A 118 -23.01 8.77 -4.85
C HIS A 118 -24.34 9.03 -5.56
N GLN A 119 -24.42 8.71 -6.85
CA GLN A 119 -25.67 8.81 -7.62
C GLN A 119 -26.73 7.86 -7.07
N ASN A 120 -27.96 8.33 -6.86
CA ASN A 120 -29.10 7.57 -6.30
C ASN A 120 -28.94 7.18 -4.81
N TYR A 121 -28.06 7.86 -4.08
CA TYR A 121 -27.92 7.69 -2.63
C TYR A 121 -28.01 9.04 -1.92
N HIS A 122 -28.45 9.00 -0.67
CA HIS A 122 -28.40 10.18 0.19
C HIS A 122 -26.95 10.52 0.52
N ARG A 123 -26.59 11.80 0.37
CA ARG A 123 -25.27 12.29 0.77
C ARG A 123 -25.02 12.01 2.26
N TYR A 124 -23.79 11.63 2.58
CA TYR A 124 -23.34 11.43 3.94
C TYR A 124 -22.32 12.51 4.30
N ARG A 125 -22.54 13.21 5.42
CA ARG A 125 -21.61 14.21 5.93
C ARG A 125 -21.38 14.00 7.41
N LYS A 126 -20.11 13.97 7.84
CA LYS A 126 -19.75 13.74 9.25
C LYS A 126 -18.42 14.42 9.59
N TRP A 127 -18.33 14.91 10.82
CA TRP A 127 -17.06 15.37 11.39
C TRP A 127 -16.29 14.19 12.00
N ILE A 128 -15.03 14.03 11.62
CA ILE A 128 -14.08 13.06 12.16
C ILE A 128 -13.00 13.82 12.91
N THR A 129 -12.53 13.27 14.02
CA THR A 129 -11.41 13.83 14.77
C THR A 129 -10.20 12.91 14.63
N LEU A 130 -9.10 13.44 14.10
CA LEU A 130 -7.77 12.84 14.17
C LEU A 130 -7.10 13.37 15.43
N LYS A 131 -6.65 12.47 16.30
CA LYS A 131 -5.91 12.82 17.52
C LYS A 131 -4.46 12.43 17.35
N ASP A 132 -4.14 11.19 17.70
CA ASP A 132 -2.81 10.62 17.82
C ASP A 132 -2.69 9.26 17.11
N THR A 133 -3.72 8.84 16.38
CA THR A 133 -3.74 7.57 15.64
C THR A 133 -4.22 7.74 14.21
N ASP A 134 -3.79 6.81 13.34
CA ASP A 134 -4.40 6.62 12.03
C ASP A 134 -5.88 6.23 12.20
N VAL A 135 -6.74 6.74 11.32
CA VAL A 135 -8.19 6.57 11.40
C VAL A 135 -8.72 6.03 10.08
N SER A 136 -9.42 4.90 10.15
CA SER A 136 -10.19 4.34 9.04
C SER A 136 -11.68 4.45 9.33
N VAL A 137 -12.42 5.10 8.44
CA VAL A 137 -13.87 5.31 8.58
C VAL A 137 -14.60 4.54 7.50
N GLU A 138 -15.50 3.67 7.93
CA GLU A 138 -16.42 2.98 7.04
C GLU A 138 -17.72 3.77 6.90
N VAL A 139 -18.17 3.95 5.66
CA VAL A 139 -19.37 4.72 5.32
C VAL A 139 -20.24 3.88 4.39
N ILE A 140 -21.41 3.49 4.88
CA ILE A 140 -22.44 2.81 4.09
C ILE A 140 -23.50 3.85 3.74
N LEU A 141 -23.65 4.15 2.44
CA LEU A 141 -24.66 5.11 1.98
C LEU A 141 -26.04 4.45 1.93
N ARG A 142 -27.07 5.22 2.27
CA ARG A 142 -28.48 4.80 2.12
C ARG A 142 -28.98 5.17 0.74
N GLN A 143 -29.56 4.21 0.04
CA GLN A 143 -30.20 4.45 -1.25
C GLN A 143 -31.39 5.39 -1.08
N VAL A 144 -31.61 6.23 -2.07
CA VAL A 144 -32.84 7.01 -2.19
C VAL A 144 -33.85 6.04 -2.82
N THR A 145 -34.72 5.46 -2.00
CA THR A 145 -35.85 4.66 -2.49
C THR A 145 -37.01 5.61 -2.79
N ASP A 146 -37.53 5.53 -4.01
CA ASP A 146 -38.75 6.23 -4.44
C ASP A 146 -40.01 5.65 -3.75
#